data_AF-A0A969IN07-F1
#
_entry.id   AF-A0A969IN07-F1
#
_cell.length_a   1.000
_cell.length_b   1.000
_cell.length_c   1.000
_cell.angle_alpha   90.00
_cell.angle_beta   90.00
_cell.angle_gamma   90.00
#
_symmetry.space_group_name_H-M   'P 1'
#
loop_
_entity.id
_entity.type
_entity.pdbx_description
1 polymer ?
#
loop_
_entity_poly.entity_id
_entity_poly.type
_entity_poly.pdbx_seq_one_letter_code
_entity_poly.pdbx_strand_id
1 'polypeptide(L)'
;MLTWSSWLALVGVDLLFAPDIAEMYPPGFATTISVGGLTEHLCGPHRPGHFAGYMTTRLPYFDQAVSALAVSEARLVAARRDRDHDNLRRH
;
A
#
# COMPACT_ATOMS: atom_id res chain seq x y z
N MET A 1 24.54 -10.76 -4.20
CA MET A 1 23.77 -9.50 -4.31
C MET A 1 22.54 -9.64 -3.42
N LEU A 2 22.34 -8.76 -2.45
CA LEU A 2 21.10 -8.74 -1.66
C LEU A 2 19.94 -8.32 -2.58
N THR A 3 18.81 -9.00 -2.49
CA THR A 3 17.58 -8.61 -3.20
C THR A 3 16.94 -7.41 -2.52
N TRP A 4 16.10 -6.66 -3.22
CA TRP A 4 15.35 -5.54 -2.64
C TRP A 4 14.48 -5.96 -1.44
N SER A 5 13.92 -7.17 -1.47
CA SER A 5 13.16 -7.74 -0.34
C SER A 5 14.03 -7.97 0.90
N SER A 6 15.32 -8.28 0.71
CA SER A 6 16.28 -8.43 1.79
C SER A 6 16.55 -7.11 2.53
N TRP A 7 16.53 -5.99 1.79
CA TRP A 7 16.68 -4.65 2.37
C TRP A 7 15.48 -4.26 3.24
N LEU A 8 14.27 -4.53 2.78
CA LEU A 8 13.04 -4.23 3.53
C LEU A 8 12.99 -4.98 4.86
N ALA A 9 13.47 -6.23 4.89
CA ALA A 9 13.61 -6.99 6.12
C ALA A 9 14.61 -6.36 7.10
N LEU A 10 15.73 -5.81 6.59
CA LEU A 10 16.75 -5.15 7.41
C LEU A 10 16.27 -3.83 8.02
N VAL A 11 15.42 -3.08 7.32
CA VAL A 11 14.83 -1.83 7.85
C VAL A 11 13.56 -2.06 8.69
N GLY A 12 13.19 -3.33 8.94
CA GLY A 12 12.08 -3.69 9.83
C GLY A 12 10.69 -3.46 9.23
N VAL A 13 10.50 -3.68 7.93
CA VAL A 13 9.16 -3.61 7.32
C VAL A 13 8.34 -4.83 7.73
N ASP A 14 7.26 -4.59 8.49
CA ASP A 14 6.32 -5.63 8.95
C ASP A 14 5.28 -6.00 7.88
N LEU A 15 4.92 -5.05 7.00
CA LEU A 15 3.94 -5.26 5.93
C LEU A 15 4.38 -4.52 4.65
N LEU A 16 4.29 -5.21 3.52
CA LEU A 16 4.50 -4.63 2.19
C LEU A 16 3.25 -4.85 1.33
N PHE A 17 2.65 -3.76 0.85
CA PHE A 17 1.64 -3.79 -0.20
C PHE A 17 2.30 -3.49 -1.54
N ALA A 18 2.49 -4.54 -2.36
CA ALA A 18 3.16 -4.47 -3.66
C ALA A 18 2.41 -5.33 -4.69
N PRO A 19 1.23 -4.90 -5.15
CA PRO A 19 0.48 -5.60 -6.19
C PRO A 19 1.22 -5.57 -7.53
N ASP A 20 0.97 -6.55 -8.39
CA ASP A 20 1.55 -6.61 -9.73
C ASP A 20 0.92 -5.54 -10.65
N ILE A 21 1.60 -5.19 -11.73
CA ILE A 21 1.13 -4.23 -12.74
C ILE A 21 -0.22 -4.67 -13.33
N ALA A 22 -0.40 -5.96 -13.58
CA ALA A 22 -1.66 -6.50 -14.11
C ALA A 22 -2.81 -6.40 -13.10
N GLU A 23 -2.51 -6.48 -11.80
CA GLU A 23 -3.48 -6.24 -10.72
C GLU A 23 -3.77 -4.74 -10.58
N MET A 24 -2.76 -3.89 -10.80
CA MET A 24 -2.85 -2.44 -10.72
C MET A 24 -3.57 -1.82 -11.94
N TYR A 25 -3.48 -2.45 -13.10
CA TYR A 25 -4.08 -2.00 -14.36
C TYR A 25 -4.63 -3.20 -15.14
N PRO A 26 -5.76 -3.78 -14.71
CA PRO A 26 -6.37 -4.89 -15.42
C PRO A 26 -6.81 -4.48 -16.85
N PRO A 27 -6.92 -5.43 -17.79
CA PRO A 27 -7.39 -5.13 -19.14
C PRO A 27 -8.75 -4.43 -19.11
N GLY A 28 -8.87 -3.30 -19.81
CA GLY A 28 -10.09 -2.48 -19.80
C GLY A 28 -10.17 -1.44 -18.67
N PHE A 29 -9.12 -1.27 -17.88
CA PHE A 29 -9.03 -0.18 -16.89
C PHE A 29 -9.09 1.19 -17.59
N ALA A 30 -10.26 1.82 -17.51
CA ALA A 30 -10.57 3.08 -18.21
C ALA A 30 -11.10 4.17 -17.25
N THR A 31 -10.62 4.16 -16.00
CA THR A 31 -10.98 5.21 -15.03
C THR A 31 -9.94 6.33 -15.13
N THR A 32 -10.39 7.54 -15.50
CA THR A 32 -9.53 8.74 -15.48
C THR A 32 -9.97 9.64 -14.34
N ILE A 33 -9.04 10.02 -13.47
CA ILE A 33 -9.31 10.95 -12.37
C ILE A 33 -8.85 12.35 -12.79
N SER A 34 -9.79 13.28 -12.88
CA SER A 34 -9.50 14.70 -13.14
C SER A 34 -9.51 15.49 -11.83
N VAL A 35 -8.54 16.39 -11.67
CA VAL A 35 -8.38 17.23 -10.47
C VAL A 35 -8.40 18.67 -10.91
N GLY A 36 -9.51 19.37 -10.70
CA GLY A 36 -9.62 20.79 -11.02
C GLY A 36 -8.79 21.66 -10.06
N GLY A 37 -8.25 22.78 -10.57
CA GLY A 37 -7.51 23.79 -9.79
C GLY A 37 -6.08 23.40 -9.38
N LEU A 38 -5.78 22.12 -9.17
CA LEU A 38 -4.42 21.67 -8.81
C LEU A 38 -3.52 21.50 -10.04
N THR A 39 -4.09 21.16 -11.20
CA THR A 39 -3.38 21.05 -12.49
C THR A 39 -2.92 22.39 -13.04
N GLU A 40 -3.44 23.50 -12.52
CA GLU A 40 -3.12 24.88 -12.91
C GLU A 40 -1.92 25.45 -12.12
N HIS A 41 -1.46 24.73 -11.09
CA HIS A 41 -0.39 25.18 -10.19
C HIS A 41 0.70 24.10 -10.00
N LEU A 42 1.81 24.49 -9.35
CA LEU A 42 2.98 23.62 -9.09
C LEU A 42 3.54 22.96 -10.37
N CYS A 43 3.65 21.63 -10.39
CA CYS A 43 4.17 20.85 -11.52
C CYS A 43 3.15 20.70 -12.66
N GLY A 44 1.88 21.08 -12.45
CA GLY A 44 0.78 20.87 -13.40
C GLY A 44 0.99 21.55 -14.76
N PRO A 45 1.39 22.84 -14.81
CA PRO A 45 1.67 23.54 -16.06
C PRO A 45 2.83 22.96 -16.87
N HIS A 46 3.84 22.39 -16.19
CA HIS A 46 5.02 21.81 -16.85
C HIS A 46 4.82 20.35 -17.25
N ARG A 47 3.84 19.65 -16.66
CA ARG A 47 3.53 18.25 -16.95
C ARG A 47 2.02 18.02 -17.00
N PRO A 48 1.36 18.37 -18.11
CA PRO A 48 -0.06 18.13 -18.31
C PRO A 48 -0.43 16.67 -18.02
N GLY A 49 -1.44 16.44 -17.19
CA GLY A 49 -1.92 15.09 -16.84
C GLY A 49 -1.09 14.33 -15.79
N HIS A 50 0.04 14.87 -15.30
CA HIS A 50 0.87 14.20 -14.29
C HIS A 50 0.11 13.88 -12.98
N PHE A 51 -0.67 14.85 -12.49
CA PHE A 51 -1.48 14.66 -11.28
C PHE A 51 -2.64 13.69 -11.50
N ALA A 52 -3.26 13.73 -12.69
CA ALA A 52 -4.30 12.79 -13.08
C ALA A 52 -3.74 11.36 -13.08
N GLY A 53 -2.57 11.14 -13.68
CA GLY A 53 -1.89 9.85 -13.66
C GLY A 53 -1.54 9.39 -12.26
N TYR A 54 -0.94 10.27 -11.44
CA TYR A 54 -0.59 9.97 -10.04
C TYR A 54 -1.80 9.52 -9.21
N MET A 55 -2.92 10.23 -9.33
CA MET A 55 -4.16 9.91 -8.62
C MET A 55 -4.82 8.65 -9.15
N THR A 56 -4.80 8.44 -10.47
CA THR A 56 -5.36 7.26 -11.13
C THR A 56 -4.66 5.97 -10.66
N THR A 57 -3.36 6.04 -10.36
CA THR A 57 -2.62 4.90 -9.78
C THR A 57 -2.94 4.65 -8.30
N ARG A 58 -3.16 5.70 -7.48
CA ARG A 58 -3.24 5.55 -6.01
C ARG A 58 -4.65 5.35 -5.48
N LEU A 59 -5.60 6.15 -5.95
CA LEU A 59 -6.93 6.23 -5.35
C LEU A 59 -7.71 4.91 -5.41
N PRO A 60 -7.69 4.13 -6.51
CA PRO A 60 -8.40 2.85 -6.57
C PRO A 60 -7.92 1.79 -5.56
N TYR A 61 -6.67 1.89 -5.11
CA TYR A 61 -6.04 0.91 -4.21
C TYR A 61 -5.98 1.38 -2.76
N PHE A 62 -6.46 2.59 -2.45
CA PHE A 62 -6.35 3.15 -1.10
C PHE A 62 -7.07 2.26 -0.07
N ASP A 63 -8.31 1.87 -0.35
CA ASP A 63 -9.10 1.01 0.55
C ASP A 63 -8.49 -0.39 0.72
N GLN A 64 -7.91 -0.95 -0.36
CA GLN A 64 -7.20 -2.23 -0.30
C GLN A 64 -5.94 -2.16 0.55
N ALA A 65 -5.16 -1.07 0.42
CA ALA A 65 -3.97 -0.85 1.23
C ALA A 65 -4.32 -0.66 2.72
N VAL A 66 -5.39 0.09 3.02
CA VAL A 66 -5.89 0.27 4.40
C VAL A 66 -6.39 -1.06 4.97
N SER A 67 -7.13 -1.84 4.19
CA SER A 67 -7.61 -3.16 4.60
C SER A 67 -6.45 -4.13 4.87
N ALA A 68 -5.41 -4.12 4.04
CA ALA A 68 -4.22 -4.94 4.24
C ALA A 68 -3.51 -4.62 5.57
N LEU A 69 -3.40 -3.33 5.90
CA LEU A 69 -2.85 -2.88 7.19
C LEU A 69 -3.73 -3.31 8.37
N ALA A 70 -5.05 -3.19 8.25
CA ALA A 70 -5.97 -3.63 9.31
C ALA A 70 -5.84 -5.14 9.59
N VAL A 71 -5.70 -5.96 8.55
CA VAL A 71 -5.49 -7.41 8.68
C VAL A 71 -4.14 -7.73 9.32
N SER A 72 -3.07 -6.99 9.00
CA SER A 72 -1.76 -7.22 9.62
C SER A 72 -1.77 -6.92 11.12
N GLU A 73 -2.37 -5.80 11.52
CA GLU A 73 -2.51 -5.42 12.93
C GLU A 73 -3.31 -6.47 13.72
N ALA A 74 -4.44 -6.93 13.17
CA ALA A 74 -5.26 -7.97 13.80
C ALA A 74 -4.47 -9.27 14.02
N ARG A 75 -3.62 -9.67 13.07
CA ARG A 75 -2.74 -10.84 13.21
C ARG A 75 -1.67 -10.65 14.28
N LEU A 76 -1.07 -9.46 14.37
CA LEU A 76 -0.07 -9.15 15.39
C LEU A 76 -0.68 -9.18 16.81
N VAL A 77 -1.90 -8.65 16.98
CA VAL A 77 -2.63 -8.70 18.25
C VAL A 77 -2.97 -10.14 18.65
N ALA A 78 -3.45 -10.96 17.70
CA ALA A 78 -3.72 -12.38 17.95
C ALA A 78 -2.45 -13.13 18.36
N ALA A 79 -1.33 -12.93 17.64
CA ALA A 79 -0.06 -13.58 17.95
C ALA A 79 0.54 -13.16 19.31
N ARG A 80 0.26 -11.95 19.79
CA ARG A 80 0.63 -11.52 21.15
C ARG A 80 -0.23 -12.24 22.20
N ARG A 81 -1.53 -12.31 21.97
CA ARG A 81 -2.48 -13.00 22.86
C ARG A 81 -2.16 -14.48 23.02
N ASP A 82 -1.86 -15.17 21.93
CA ASP A 82 -1.50 -16.60 21.96
C ASP A 82 -0.21 -16.84 22.74
N ARG A 83 0.80 -15.97 22.59
CA ARG A 83 2.02 -16.02 23.41
C ARG A 83 1.76 -15.83 24.89
N ASP A 84 0.88 -14.90 25.26
CA ASP A 84 0.52 -14.69 26.67
C ASP A 84 -0.20 -15.92 27.24
N HIS A 85 -1.11 -16.54 26.48
CA HIS A 85 -1.75 -17.79 26.89
C HIS A 85 -0.75 -18.95 27.06
N ASP A 86 0.23 -19.07 26.19
CA ASP A 86 1.28 -20.09 26.29
C ASP A 86 2.24 -19.83 27.47
N ASN A 87 2.52 -18.57 27.78
CA ASN A 87 3.32 -18.20 28.96
C ASN A 87 2.60 -18.54 30.28
N LEU A 88 1.27 -18.36 30.34
CA LEU A 88 0.47 -18.69 31.53
C LEU A 88 0.32 -20.21 31.76
N ARG A 89 0.49 -21.04 30.73
CA ARG A 89 0.43 -22.52 30.85
C ARG A 89 1.74 -23.16 31.29
N ARG A 90 2.84 -22.40 31.30
CA ARG A 90 4.19 -22.87 31.64
C ARG A 90 4.58 -22.59 33.10
N HIS A 91 3.68 -22.00 33.89
CA HIS A 91 3.80 -21.77 35.33
C HIS A 91 2.73 -22.54 36.08
#